data_AF-A0A1V5C2U8-F1
#
_entry.id   AF-A0A1V5C2U8-F1
#
_cell.length_a   1.000
_cell.length_b   1.000
_cell.length_c   1.000
_cell.angle_alpha   90.00
_cell.angle_beta   90.00
_cell.angle_gamma   90.00
#
_symmetry.space_group_name_H-M   'P 1'
#
loop_
_entity.id
_entity.type
_entity.pdbx_description
1 polymer ?
#
loop_
_entity_poly.entity_id
_entity_poly.type
_entity_poly.pdbx_seq_one_letter_code
_entity_poly.pdbx_strand_id
1 'polypeptide(L)'
;MKNIYWRPQSTPVFAFILMALFSVTGIVAVEHFRVEGRRPHYEKKIEASRLALEAMELLRDERLRQGIAIDSSVDPADSGLIGSFVTPVTSDPGNLESKQTSVNPNFAGLIVDLLEQAGVKEGDPVAVSFSGSFPALNIAVLAALKTLGLDPTIISSASGSQWGANNPDFLWIDMEHFLYKQGTFPFRSSVASMGGKNDQGREMTQKGREYILKAINRNGLTLLKSKTLKQNIDERMAVYFRKSAPKVFINVGGGIVSAGIRPFKVLLKPGLLPPDHPVDAKVDSVINRFLKEKIPVIHLGNIRQLATHYGFPIAPTSIPKVGEGSIYLQTEYNPWLAGGVLLGIVVGLYVFSRSDWGFRILQASSKREEIGPPEPMV
;
A
#
# COMPACT_ATOMS: atom_id res chain seq x y z
N MET A 1 41.96 -9.07 65.93
CA MET A 1 41.12 -8.32 64.97
C MET A 1 41.56 -8.68 63.56
N LYS A 2 40.69 -9.21 62.71
CA LYS A 2 41.02 -9.49 61.30
C LYS A 2 40.99 -8.17 60.54
N ASN A 3 42.13 -7.74 60.00
CA ASN A 3 42.20 -6.55 59.15
C ASN A 3 41.39 -6.82 57.87
N ILE A 4 40.29 -6.08 57.70
CA ILE A 4 39.53 -6.06 56.45
C ILE A 4 40.28 -5.13 55.50
N TYR A 5 40.99 -5.71 54.54
CA TYR A 5 41.61 -4.95 53.46
C TYR A 5 40.56 -4.64 52.40
N TRP A 6 40.10 -3.39 52.32
CA TRP A 6 39.32 -2.91 51.18
C TRP A 6 40.28 -2.64 50.02
N ARG A 7 40.18 -3.43 48.95
CA ARG A 7 40.91 -3.21 47.70
C ARG A 7 39.97 -2.53 46.71
N PRO A 8 40.18 -1.25 46.33
CA PRO A 8 39.48 -0.70 45.19
C PRO A 8 39.96 -1.44 43.94
N GLN A 9 39.09 -2.26 43.35
CA GLN A 9 39.30 -2.79 42.00
C GLN A 9 39.17 -1.61 41.03
N SER A 10 40.25 -0.89 40.77
CA SER A 10 40.28 0.13 39.73
C SER A 10 40.42 -0.56 38.37
N THR A 11 39.30 -0.68 37.66
CA THR A 11 39.31 -1.11 36.25
C THR A 11 40.13 -0.11 35.43
N PRO A 12 41.14 -0.53 34.67
CA PRO A 12 42.01 0.37 33.94
C PRO A 12 41.24 1.08 32.82
N VAL A 13 41.53 2.36 32.61
CA VAL A 13 40.93 3.18 31.54
C VAL A 13 41.04 2.49 30.16
N PHE A 14 42.14 1.78 29.92
CA PHE A 14 42.35 1.00 28.70
C PHE A 14 41.27 -0.06 28.44
N ALA A 15 40.75 -0.73 29.47
CA ALA A 15 39.67 -1.71 29.31
C ALA A 15 38.36 -1.03 28.86
N PHE A 16 38.06 0.16 29.39
CA PHE A 16 36.91 0.95 28.94
C PHE A 16 37.08 1.43 27.50
N ILE A 17 38.29 1.81 27.08
CA ILE A 17 38.58 2.19 25.68
C ILE A 17 38.38 1.00 24.74
N LEU A 18 38.87 -0.19 25.09
CA LEU A 18 38.66 -1.40 24.29
C LEU A 18 37.17 -1.78 24.20
N MET A 19 36.43 -1.70 25.31
CA MET A 19 35.00 -1.95 25.31
C MET A 19 34.22 -0.92 24.48
N ALA A 20 34.61 0.35 24.55
CA ALA A 20 34.03 1.40 23.72
C ALA A 20 34.29 1.13 22.23
N LEU A 21 35.52 0.77 21.85
CA LEU A 21 35.87 0.44 20.47
C LEU A 21 35.10 -0.79 19.97
N PHE A 22 34.99 -1.84 20.79
CA PHE A 22 34.21 -3.03 20.47
C PHE A 22 32.72 -2.69 20.29
N SER A 23 32.16 -1.85 21.17
CA SER A 23 30.77 -1.42 21.09
C SER A 23 30.50 -0.60 19.82
N VAL A 24 31.37 0.35 19.49
CA VAL A 24 31.27 1.15 18.26
C VAL A 24 31.37 0.26 17.03
N THR A 25 32.34 -0.65 17.00
CA THR A 25 32.52 -1.60 15.88
C THR A 25 31.31 -2.51 15.74
N GLY A 26 30.76 -3.00 16.86
CA GLY A 26 29.56 -3.81 16.89
C GLY A 26 28.33 -3.08 16.37
N ILE A 27 28.14 -1.81 16.74
CA ILE A 27 27.06 -0.96 16.21
C ILE A 27 27.24 -0.77 14.70
N VAL A 28 28.45 -0.42 14.24
CA VAL A 28 28.74 -0.28 12.80
C VAL A 28 28.46 -1.58 12.05
N ALA A 29 28.82 -2.74 12.61
CA ALA A 29 28.53 -4.03 12.02
C ALA A 29 27.01 -4.31 11.95
N VAL A 30 26.25 -4.04 13.01
CA VAL A 30 24.78 -4.20 13.02
C VAL A 30 24.11 -3.27 12.01
N GLU A 31 24.61 -2.04 11.87
CA GLU A 31 24.12 -1.06 10.92
C GLU A 31 24.42 -1.44 9.46
N HIS A 32 25.58 -2.04 9.21
CA HIS A 32 26.02 -2.40 7.87
C HIS A 32 25.46 -3.75 7.40
N PHE A 33 25.42 -4.76 8.28
CA PHE A 33 24.97 -6.12 7.96
C PHE A 33 23.50 -6.33 8.33
N ARG A 34 22.63 -5.56 7.68
CA ARG A 34 21.18 -5.74 7.78
C ARG A 34 20.71 -6.94 6.96
N VAL A 35 19.60 -7.55 7.37
CA VAL A 35 18.96 -8.70 6.70
C VAL A 35 17.61 -8.29 6.14
N GLU A 36 17.21 -8.88 5.02
CA GLU A 36 15.87 -8.67 4.48
C GLU A 36 14.87 -9.58 5.20
N GLY A 37 14.01 -8.97 6.01
CA GLY A 37 12.88 -9.61 6.66
C GLY A 37 11.64 -9.59 5.76
N ARG A 38 10.93 -10.71 5.66
CA ARG A 38 9.61 -10.77 5.01
C ARG A 38 8.59 -10.03 5.88
N ARG A 39 7.84 -9.11 5.26
CA ARG A 39 6.74 -8.42 5.93
C ARG A 39 5.57 -9.39 6.23
N PRO A 40 4.70 -9.07 7.22
CA PRO A 40 3.49 -9.84 7.45
C PRO A 40 2.66 -10.06 6.17
N HIS A 41 2.00 -11.20 6.07
CA HIS A 41 1.17 -11.60 4.93
C HIS A 41 1.90 -11.66 3.57
N TYR A 42 3.24 -11.81 3.58
CA TYR A 42 4.09 -11.83 2.39
C TYR A 42 3.54 -12.70 1.25
N GLU A 43 3.21 -13.96 1.53
CA GLU A 43 2.75 -14.91 0.51
C GLU A 43 1.44 -14.45 -0.15
N LYS A 44 0.47 -13.96 0.65
CA LYS A 44 -0.79 -13.39 0.15
C LYS A 44 -0.55 -12.15 -0.73
N LYS A 45 0.41 -11.29 -0.36
CA LYS A 45 0.76 -10.11 -1.17
C LYS A 45 1.35 -10.49 -2.52
N ILE A 46 2.21 -11.50 -2.54
CA ILE A 46 2.81 -12.05 -3.76
C ILE A 46 1.73 -12.70 -4.63
N GLU A 47 0.86 -13.53 -4.05
CA GLU A 47 -0.24 -14.18 -4.75
C GLU A 47 -1.19 -13.15 -5.40
N ALA A 48 -1.64 -12.15 -4.65
CA ALA A 48 -2.49 -11.09 -5.18
C ALA A 48 -1.83 -10.33 -6.33
N SER A 49 -0.52 -10.11 -6.26
CA SER A 49 0.21 -9.37 -7.29
C SER A 49 0.48 -10.22 -8.53
N ARG A 50 0.71 -11.53 -8.39
CA ARG A 50 0.75 -12.46 -9.55
C ARG A 50 -0.59 -12.52 -10.25
N LEU A 51 -1.68 -12.64 -9.49
CA LEU A 51 -3.04 -12.66 -10.04
C LEU A 51 -3.39 -11.33 -10.73
N ALA A 52 -2.96 -10.20 -10.18
CA ALA A 52 -3.13 -8.90 -10.83
C ALA A 52 -2.35 -8.83 -12.14
N LEU A 53 -1.09 -9.29 -12.17
CA LEU A 53 -0.29 -9.34 -13.40
C LEU A 53 -0.97 -10.19 -14.48
N GLU A 54 -1.40 -11.40 -14.14
CA GLU A 54 -2.12 -12.30 -15.05
C GLU A 54 -3.38 -11.63 -15.63
N ALA A 55 -4.17 -10.96 -14.78
CA ALA A 55 -5.36 -10.24 -15.23
C ALA A 55 -5.05 -9.02 -16.12
N MET A 56 -3.91 -8.33 -15.89
CA MET A 56 -3.45 -7.26 -16.78
C MET A 56 -3.07 -7.82 -18.16
N GLU A 57 -2.34 -8.94 -18.21
CA GLU A 57 -1.96 -9.61 -19.44
C GLU A 57 -3.18 -10.11 -20.23
N LEU A 58 -4.16 -10.73 -19.56
CA LEU A 58 -5.41 -11.16 -20.19
C LEU A 58 -6.17 -10.01 -20.85
N LEU A 59 -6.22 -8.84 -20.21
CA LEU A 59 -6.89 -7.66 -20.78
C LEU A 59 -6.10 -7.03 -21.91
N ARG A 60 -4.76 -7.03 -21.84
CA ARG A 60 -3.90 -6.60 -22.94
C ARG A 60 -4.17 -7.45 -24.18
N ASP A 61 -4.21 -8.76 -24.02
CA ASP A 61 -4.45 -9.68 -25.13
C ASP A 61 -5.88 -9.56 -25.68
N GLU A 62 -6.89 -9.40 -24.82
CA GLU A 62 -8.26 -9.14 -25.25
C GLU A 62 -8.38 -7.83 -26.02
N ARG A 63 -7.71 -6.77 -25.57
CA ARG A 63 -7.67 -5.48 -26.28
C ARG A 63 -7.12 -5.65 -27.69
N LEU A 64 -5.98 -6.34 -27.83
CA LEU A 64 -5.35 -6.59 -29.13
C LEU A 64 -6.23 -7.49 -30.01
N ARG A 65 -6.88 -8.50 -29.43
CA ARG A 65 -7.83 -9.38 -30.12
C ARG A 65 -9.04 -8.62 -30.69
N GLN A 66 -9.49 -7.57 -30.01
CA GLN A 66 -10.54 -6.67 -30.49
C GLN A 66 -10.05 -5.65 -31.55
N GLY A 67 -8.77 -5.70 -31.93
CA GLY A 67 -8.19 -4.78 -32.91
C GLY A 67 -7.92 -3.38 -32.35
N ILE A 68 -7.91 -3.22 -31.03
CA ILE A 68 -7.65 -1.93 -30.38
C ILE A 68 -6.14 -1.80 -30.14
N ALA A 69 -5.47 -0.99 -30.95
CA ALA A 69 -4.02 -0.79 -30.84
C ALA A 69 -3.60 -0.20 -29.47
N ILE A 70 -2.39 -0.54 -29.05
CA ILE A 70 -1.70 0.06 -27.91
C ILE A 70 -0.79 1.16 -28.46
N ASP A 71 -0.91 2.37 -27.92
CA ASP A 71 -0.06 3.49 -28.28
C ASP A 71 1.15 3.51 -27.34
N SER A 72 2.29 3.01 -27.83
CA SER A 72 3.54 2.92 -27.06
C SER A 72 4.10 4.27 -26.61
N SER A 73 3.66 5.39 -27.22
CA SER A 73 4.08 6.73 -26.79
C SER A 73 3.48 7.15 -25.45
N VAL A 74 2.31 6.60 -25.11
CA VAL A 74 1.59 6.87 -23.85
C VAL A 74 1.49 5.64 -22.94
N ASP A 75 1.69 4.44 -23.48
CA ASP A 75 1.73 3.17 -22.75
C ASP A 75 3.09 2.47 -22.98
N PRO A 76 4.21 3.03 -22.50
CA PRO A 76 5.54 2.47 -22.75
C PRO A 76 5.73 1.07 -22.14
N ALA A 77 4.97 0.76 -21.08
CA ALA A 77 4.95 -0.57 -20.45
C ALA A 77 4.17 -1.61 -21.26
N ASP A 78 3.59 -1.23 -22.40
CA ASP A 78 2.78 -2.08 -23.29
C ASP A 78 1.66 -2.80 -22.54
N SER A 79 1.03 -2.12 -21.59
CA SER A 79 0.06 -2.73 -20.67
C SER A 79 -1.31 -2.97 -21.28
N GLY A 80 -1.68 -2.18 -22.29
CA GLY A 80 -3.03 -2.17 -22.86
C GLY A 80 -4.08 -1.51 -21.96
N LEU A 81 -3.69 -1.00 -20.79
CA LEU A 81 -4.61 -0.43 -19.79
C LEU A 81 -4.67 1.10 -19.84
N ILE A 82 -3.84 1.73 -20.68
CA ILE A 82 -3.89 3.17 -20.95
C ILE A 82 -4.85 3.45 -22.13
N GLY A 83 -5.77 4.38 -21.91
CA GLY A 83 -6.74 4.81 -22.91
C GLY A 83 -6.19 5.89 -23.84
N SER A 84 -7.11 6.60 -24.51
CA SER A 84 -6.77 7.71 -25.40
C SER A 84 -6.85 9.06 -24.68
N PHE A 85 -6.31 10.11 -25.30
CA PHE A 85 -6.37 11.47 -24.73
C PHE A 85 -7.81 11.94 -24.53
N VAL A 86 -8.65 11.80 -25.57
CA VAL A 86 -10.07 12.17 -25.54
C VAL A 86 -10.84 11.23 -26.46
N THR A 87 -12.02 10.84 -26.00
CA THR A 87 -13.03 10.06 -26.75
C THR A 87 -14.44 10.58 -26.39
N PRO A 88 -15.51 10.14 -27.09
CA PRO A 88 -16.87 10.54 -26.75
C PRO A 88 -17.33 10.17 -25.32
N VAL A 89 -16.66 9.23 -24.67
CA VAL A 89 -16.97 8.73 -23.32
C VAL A 89 -15.95 9.17 -22.27
N THR A 90 -15.09 10.14 -22.62
CA THR A 90 -14.15 10.74 -21.69
C THR A 90 -14.88 11.67 -20.72
N SER A 91 -14.70 11.43 -19.42
CA SER A 91 -15.47 12.10 -18.38
C SER A 91 -14.81 13.35 -17.82
N ASP A 92 -13.51 13.31 -17.61
CA ASP A 92 -12.76 14.36 -16.92
C ASP A 92 -11.34 14.44 -17.47
N PRO A 93 -10.67 15.61 -17.34
CA PRO A 93 -9.23 15.70 -17.50
C PRO A 93 -8.49 14.70 -16.61
N GLY A 94 -7.42 14.10 -17.15
CA GLY A 94 -6.64 13.07 -16.48
C GLY A 94 -5.15 13.35 -16.56
N ASN A 95 -4.39 12.87 -15.57
CA ASN A 95 -2.94 12.94 -15.57
C ASN A 95 -2.36 11.61 -16.06
N LEU A 96 -1.66 11.62 -17.19
CA LEU A 96 -1.10 10.42 -17.83
C LEU A 96 -0.13 9.68 -16.89
N GLU A 97 0.79 10.41 -16.25
CA GLU A 97 1.77 9.84 -15.33
C GLU A 97 1.11 9.06 -14.19
N SER A 98 -0.03 9.52 -13.66
CA SER A 98 -0.81 8.81 -12.64
C SER A 98 -1.44 7.53 -13.19
N LYS A 99 -1.81 7.48 -14.48
CA LYS A 99 -2.33 6.26 -15.11
C LYS A 99 -1.22 5.25 -15.32
N GLN A 100 -0.09 5.69 -15.88
CA GLN A 100 1.10 4.86 -16.06
C GLN A 100 1.59 4.31 -14.72
N THR A 101 1.68 5.15 -13.68
CA THR A 101 2.05 4.73 -12.32
C THR A 101 1.14 3.63 -11.79
N SER A 102 -0.16 3.67 -12.13
CA SER A 102 -1.12 2.66 -11.69
C SER A 102 -0.94 1.30 -12.35
N VAL A 103 -0.23 1.22 -13.49
CA VAL A 103 0.16 -0.02 -14.16
C VAL A 103 1.30 -0.67 -13.39
N ASN A 104 0.96 -1.22 -12.23
CA ASN A 104 1.87 -1.94 -11.37
C ASN A 104 1.11 -3.02 -10.60
N PRO A 105 1.40 -4.32 -10.82
CA PRO A 105 0.69 -5.41 -10.16
C PRO A 105 0.87 -5.38 -8.63
N ASN A 106 1.95 -4.78 -8.12
CA ASN A 106 2.23 -4.71 -6.69
C ASN A 106 1.26 -3.83 -5.89
N PHE A 107 0.43 -3.01 -6.55
CA PHE A 107 -0.71 -2.38 -5.88
C PHE A 107 -1.66 -3.42 -5.28
N ALA A 108 -1.76 -4.64 -5.83
CA ALA A 108 -2.59 -5.69 -5.26
C ALA A 108 -2.05 -6.14 -3.89
N GLY A 109 -0.73 -6.34 -3.79
CA GLY A 109 -0.07 -6.59 -2.52
C GLY A 109 -0.25 -5.45 -1.51
N LEU A 110 -0.24 -4.19 -1.96
CA LEU A 110 -0.52 -3.05 -1.09
C LEU A 110 -1.97 -3.11 -0.58
N ILE A 111 -2.93 -3.42 -1.43
CA ILE A 111 -4.33 -3.51 -1.03
C ILE A 111 -4.56 -4.65 -0.05
N VAL A 112 -3.88 -5.80 -0.22
CA VAL A 112 -3.86 -6.87 0.79
C VAL A 112 -3.35 -6.34 2.13
N ASP A 113 -2.25 -5.60 2.14
CA ASP A 113 -1.71 -5.01 3.38
C ASP A 113 -2.71 -4.09 4.07
N LEU A 114 -3.36 -3.20 3.30
CA LEU A 114 -4.34 -2.25 3.81
C LEU A 114 -5.62 -2.95 4.30
N LEU A 115 -6.02 -4.05 3.67
CA LEU A 115 -7.18 -4.85 4.08
C LEU A 115 -6.90 -5.62 5.37
N GLU A 116 -5.73 -6.24 5.49
CA GLU A 116 -5.30 -6.92 6.72
C GLU A 116 -5.20 -5.89 7.88
N GLN A 117 -4.68 -4.68 7.63
CA GLN A 117 -4.69 -3.59 8.61
C GLN A 117 -6.10 -3.12 8.99
N ALA A 118 -7.07 -3.19 8.07
CA ALA A 118 -8.48 -2.90 8.34
C ALA A 118 -9.17 -4.03 9.13
N GLY A 119 -8.50 -5.15 9.37
CA GLY A 119 -8.98 -6.25 10.20
C GLY A 119 -10.02 -7.15 9.53
N VAL A 120 -10.05 -7.18 8.19
CA VAL A 120 -10.98 -8.07 7.46
C VAL A 120 -10.56 -9.54 7.59
N LYS A 121 -11.54 -10.43 7.51
CA LYS A 121 -11.37 -11.88 7.51
C LYS A 121 -12.02 -12.49 6.28
N GLU A 122 -11.59 -13.70 5.94
CA GLU A 122 -12.21 -14.47 4.86
C GLU A 122 -13.74 -14.53 5.02
N GLY A 123 -14.46 -14.31 3.92
CA GLY A 123 -15.92 -14.24 3.88
C GLY A 123 -16.52 -12.89 4.32
N ASP A 124 -15.72 -11.93 4.80
CA ASP A 124 -16.26 -10.64 5.21
C ASP A 124 -16.82 -9.84 4.02
N PRO A 125 -17.96 -9.15 4.22
CA PRO A 125 -18.56 -8.30 3.20
C PRO A 125 -17.73 -7.02 3.00
N VAL A 126 -17.43 -6.69 1.75
CA VAL A 126 -16.65 -5.50 1.37
C VAL A 126 -17.42 -4.62 0.38
N ALA A 127 -17.49 -3.31 0.63
CA ALA A 127 -18.07 -2.39 -0.34
C ALA A 127 -16.98 -1.84 -1.27
N VAL A 128 -17.23 -1.82 -2.58
CA VAL A 128 -16.23 -1.37 -3.57
C VAL A 128 -16.85 -0.40 -4.56
N SER A 129 -16.23 0.78 -4.68
CA SER A 129 -16.55 1.77 -5.72
C SER A 129 -15.42 1.85 -6.73
N PHE A 130 -15.67 1.43 -7.96
CA PHE A 130 -14.71 1.55 -9.06
C PHE A 130 -14.96 2.78 -9.91
N SER A 131 -13.86 3.38 -10.35
CA SER A 131 -13.85 4.35 -11.44
C SER A 131 -13.29 3.70 -12.69
N GLY A 132 -13.95 3.89 -13.84
CA GLY A 132 -13.38 3.53 -15.14
C GLY A 132 -12.07 4.26 -15.47
N SER A 133 -11.69 5.25 -14.66
CA SER A 133 -10.45 6.02 -14.85
C SER A 133 -9.17 5.23 -14.51
N PHE A 134 -9.23 4.14 -13.74
CA PHE A 134 -8.05 3.41 -13.27
C PHE A 134 -8.23 1.89 -13.38
N PRO A 135 -8.30 1.32 -14.61
CA PRO A 135 -8.52 -0.11 -14.79
C PRO A 135 -7.46 -0.97 -14.10
N ALA A 136 -6.17 -0.57 -14.12
CA ALA A 136 -5.10 -1.29 -13.45
C ALA A 136 -5.28 -1.40 -11.92
N LEU A 137 -5.79 -0.36 -11.26
CA LEU A 137 -6.10 -0.42 -9.82
C LEU A 137 -7.36 -1.23 -9.52
N ASN A 138 -8.35 -1.18 -10.40
CA ASN A 138 -9.53 -2.01 -10.23
C ASN A 138 -9.15 -3.49 -10.28
N ILE A 139 -8.26 -3.89 -11.21
CA ILE A 139 -7.66 -5.24 -11.25
C ILE A 139 -6.95 -5.56 -9.93
N ALA A 140 -6.11 -4.65 -9.44
CA ALA A 140 -5.38 -4.84 -8.19
C ALA A 140 -6.32 -5.07 -6.99
N VAL A 141 -7.44 -4.34 -6.92
CA VAL A 141 -8.48 -4.53 -5.90
C VAL A 141 -9.14 -5.91 -6.06
N LEU A 142 -9.58 -6.28 -7.27
CA LEU A 142 -10.20 -7.59 -7.53
C LEU A 142 -9.26 -8.74 -7.14
N ALA A 143 -7.97 -8.62 -7.43
CA ALA A 143 -6.96 -9.61 -7.07
C ALA A 143 -6.75 -9.74 -5.56
N ALA A 144 -6.66 -8.62 -4.83
CA ALA A 144 -6.56 -8.63 -3.38
C ALA A 144 -7.82 -9.24 -2.73
N LEU A 145 -9.01 -8.90 -3.22
CA LEU A 145 -10.28 -9.43 -2.71
C LEU A 145 -10.38 -10.95 -2.91
N LYS A 146 -10.01 -11.45 -4.10
CA LYS A 146 -10.01 -12.89 -4.40
C LYS A 146 -9.00 -13.63 -3.51
N THR A 147 -7.79 -13.09 -3.37
CA THR A 147 -6.71 -13.70 -2.56
C THR A 147 -7.08 -13.81 -1.08
N LEU A 148 -7.85 -12.84 -0.56
CA LEU A 148 -8.33 -12.85 0.82
C LEU A 148 -9.68 -13.55 1.01
N GLY A 149 -10.28 -14.08 -0.06
CA GLY A 149 -11.59 -14.76 0.00
C GLY A 149 -12.73 -13.87 0.50
N LEU A 150 -12.73 -12.59 0.13
CA LEU A 150 -13.72 -11.60 0.59
C LEU A 150 -14.99 -11.61 -0.28
N ASP A 151 -16.12 -11.11 0.26
CA ASP A 151 -17.41 -11.02 -0.46
C ASP A 151 -17.72 -9.57 -0.87
N PRO A 152 -17.31 -9.13 -2.07
CA PRO A 152 -17.47 -7.74 -2.47
C PRO A 152 -18.85 -7.42 -3.05
N THR A 153 -19.42 -6.28 -2.64
CA THR A 153 -20.50 -5.58 -3.36
C THR A 153 -19.90 -4.42 -4.15
N ILE A 154 -19.90 -4.55 -5.48
CA ILE A 154 -19.17 -3.66 -6.39
C ILE A 154 -20.14 -2.76 -7.18
N ILE A 155 -19.84 -1.45 -7.21
CA ILE A 155 -20.48 -0.47 -8.08
C ILE A 155 -19.41 0.22 -8.94
N SER A 156 -19.58 0.19 -10.26
CA SER A 156 -18.63 0.81 -11.20
C SER A 156 -19.18 2.06 -11.88
N SER A 157 -18.36 3.10 -12.00
CA SER A 157 -18.59 4.17 -12.97
C SER A 157 -18.12 3.72 -14.36
N ALA A 158 -19.02 3.70 -15.34
CA ALA A 158 -18.75 3.17 -16.67
C ALA A 158 -17.74 4.00 -17.48
N SER A 159 -17.82 5.34 -17.40
CA SER A 159 -16.88 6.22 -18.11
C SER A 159 -15.48 6.26 -17.47
N GLY A 160 -14.47 6.55 -18.29
CA GLY A 160 -13.11 6.85 -17.84
C GLY A 160 -12.71 8.31 -18.11
N SER A 161 -11.80 8.85 -17.29
CA SER A 161 -11.11 10.11 -17.57
C SER A 161 -10.19 9.98 -18.79
N GLN A 162 -9.52 11.07 -19.20
CA GLN A 162 -8.40 10.99 -20.13
C GLN A 162 -7.43 9.90 -19.68
N TRP A 163 -6.94 9.11 -20.65
CA TRP A 163 -6.02 8.00 -20.45
C TRP A 163 -6.54 6.83 -19.58
N GLY A 164 -7.79 6.88 -19.09
CA GLY A 164 -8.44 5.77 -18.39
C GLY A 164 -9.09 4.77 -19.35
N ALA A 165 -9.97 3.90 -18.88
CA ALA A 165 -10.78 3.05 -19.75
C ALA A 165 -11.86 3.88 -20.46
N ASN A 166 -11.45 4.57 -21.53
CA ASN A 166 -12.27 5.52 -22.26
C ASN A 166 -12.46 5.14 -23.74
N ASN A 167 -12.20 3.89 -24.13
CA ASN A 167 -12.64 3.38 -25.43
C ASN A 167 -14.13 2.95 -25.34
N PRO A 168 -15.05 3.48 -26.17
CA PRO A 168 -16.47 3.11 -26.14
C PRO A 168 -16.77 1.61 -26.29
N ASP A 169 -15.87 0.85 -26.91
CA ASP A 169 -16.01 -0.59 -27.13
C ASP A 169 -15.27 -1.43 -26.07
N PHE A 170 -14.45 -0.79 -25.24
CA PHE A 170 -13.62 -1.43 -24.23
C PHE A 170 -13.51 -0.55 -22.98
N LEU A 171 -14.65 -0.31 -22.33
CA LEU A 171 -14.73 0.38 -21.04
C LEU A 171 -14.36 -0.57 -19.90
N TRP A 172 -14.14 -0.02 -18.70
CA TRP A 172 -13.82 -0.84 -17.52
C TRP A 172 -14.88 -1.93 -17.26
N ILE A 173 -16.15 -1.62 -17.46
CA ILE A 173 -17.23 -2.60 -17.26
C ILE A 173 -17.20 -3.74 -18.29
N ASP A 174 -16.63 -3.53 -19.48
CA ASP A 174 -16.39 -4.59 -20.46
C ASP A 174 -15.19 -5.45 -20.05
N MET A 175 -14.11 -4.79 -19.61
CA MET A 175 -12.90 -5.45 -19.09
C MET A 175 -13.24 -6.35 -17.89
N GLU A 176 -13.99 -5.82 -16.92
CA GLU A 176 -14.45 -6.56 -15.73
C GLU A 176 -15.33 -7.74 -16.13
N HIS A 177 -16.25 -7.54 -17.08
CA HIS A 177 -17.13 -8.61 -17.57
C HIS A 177 -16.36 -9.73 -18.28
N PHE A 178 -15.34 -9.38 -19.07
CA PHE A 178 -14.44 -10.34 -19.71
C PHE A 178 -13.69 -11.17 -18.66
N LEU A 179 -13.04 -10.53 -17.68
CA LEU A 179 -12.31 -11.21 -16.61
C LEU A 179 -13.21 -12.13 -15.77
N TYR A 180 -14.45 -11.70 -15.51
CA TYR A 180 -15.45 -12.54 -14.85
C TYR A 180 -15.81 -13.77 -15.70
N LYS A 181 -16.02 -13.60 -17.01
CA LYS A 181 -16.35 -14.71 -17.92
C LYS A 181 -15.21 -15.72 -18.08
N GLN A 182 -13.96 -15.27 -18.01
CA GLN A 182 -12.79 -16.15 -18.00
C GLN A 182 -12.61 -16.91 -16.68
N GLY A 183 -13.38 -16.60 -15.63
CA GLY A 183 -13.21 -17.19 -14.31
C GLY A 183 -12.02 -16.62 -13.53
N THR A 184 -11.37 -15.56 -14.03
CA THR A 184 -10.26 -14.90 -13.34
C THR A 184 -10.70 -14.35 -11.98
N PHE A 185 -11.89 -13.75 -11.92
CA PHE A 185 -12.51 -13.29 -10.68
C PHE A 185 -13.94 -13.84 -10.53
N PRO A 186 -14.33 -14.31 -9.34
CA PRO A 186 -15.66 -14.89 -9.10
C PRO A 186 -16.75 -13.83 -8.90
N PHE A 187 -16.40 -12.55 -8.94
CA PHE A 187 -17.30 -11.42 -8.71
C PHE A 187 -17.12 -10.34 -9.78
N ARG A 188 -18.11 -9.48 -9.89
CA ARG A 188 -18.18 -8.33 -10.81
C ARG A 188 -19.17 -7.31 -10.30
N SER A 189 -19.17 -6.11 -10.88
CA SER A 189 -20.21 -5.12 -10.65
C SER A 189 -21.60 -5.69 -10.96
N SER A 190 -22.56 -5.36 -10.10
CA SER A 190 -24.00 -5.61 -10.32
C SER A 190 -24.75 -4.32 -10.70
N VAL A 191 -24.20 -3.18 -10.32
CA VAL A 191 -24.73 -1.84 -10.57
C VAL A 191 -23.64 -1.00 -11.21
N ALA A 192 -24.02 -0.19 -12.20
CA ALA A 192 -23.14 0.81 -12.78
C ALA A 192 -23.80 2.18 -12.83
N SER A 193 -22.97 3.21 -12.71
CA SER A 193 -23.37 4.58 -13.02
C SER A 193 -22.74 5.03 -14.33
N MET A 194 -23.21 6.16 -14.88
CA MET A 194 -22.59 6.73 -16.07
C MET A 194 -21.15 7.18 -15.80
N GLY A 195 -20.86 7.65 -14.58
CA GLY A 195 -19.62 8.36 -14.29
C GLY A 195 -19.69 9.83 -14.69
N GLY A 196 -18.53 10.48 -14.72
CA GLY A 196 -18.43 11.90 -15.07
C GLY A 196 -19.04 12.85 -14.06
N LYS A 197 -19.34 14.08 -14.50
CA LYS A 197 -19.79 15.15 -13.62
C LYS A 197 -21.13 14.79 -12.99
N ASN A 198 -21.15 14.80 -11.67
CA ASN A 198 -22.28 14.35 -10.84
C ASN A 198 -22.72 12.91 -11.13
N ASP A 199 -21.84 12.08 -11.69
CA ASP A 199 -22.10 10.68 -12.01
C ASP A 199 -23.23 10.48 -13.04
N GLN A 200 -23.47 11.51 -13.86
CA GLN A 200 -24.52 11.61 -14.86
C GLN A 200 -23.98 11.87 -16.29
N GLY A 201 -22.67 11.94 -16.49
CA GLY A 201 -22.04 12.25 -17.79
C GLY A 201 -22.55 13.56 -18.41
N ARG A 202 -22.76 14.61 -17.61
CA ARG A 202 -23.37 15.87 -18.07
C ARG A 202 -22.49 16.65 -19.04
N GLU A 203 -21.18 16.49 -18.91
CA GLU A 203 -20.13 17.08 -19.74
C GLU A 203 -19.98 16.37 -21.10
N MET A 204 -20.51 15.14 -21.22
CA MET A 204 -20.46 14.39 -22.47
C MET A 204 -21.58 14.82 -23.41
N THR A 205 -21.33 14.63 -24.70
CA THR A 205 -22.36 14.76 -25.73
C THR A 205 -23.46 13.71 -25.54
N GLN A 206 -24.62 13.93 -26.15
CA GLN A 206 -25.70 12.93 -26.13
C GLN A 206 -25.22 11.57 -26.66
N LYS A 207 -24.47 11.57 -27.77
CA LYS A 207 -23.88 10.36 -28.35
C LYS A 207 -22.91 9.67 -27.39
N GLY A 208 -22.11 10.42 -26.65
CA GLY A 208 -21.24 9.90 -25.59
C GLY A 208 -22.02 9.15 -24.50
N ARG A 209 -23.09 9.77 -23.99
CA ARG A 209 -23.98 9.12 -23.01
C ARG A 209 -24.67 7.87 -23.58
N GLU A 210 -25.08 7.89 -24.85
CA GLU A 210 -25.65 6.72 -25.52
C GLU A 210 -24.66 5.56 -25.61
N TYR A 211 -23.37 5.81 -25.88
CA TYR A 211 -22.34 4.77 -25.83
C TYR A 211 -22.21 4.14 -24.44
N ILE A 212 -22.22 4.96 -23.39
CA ILE A 212 -22.16 4.47 -22.00
C ILE A 212 -23.39 3.64 -21.65
N LEU A 213 -24.59 4.11 -22.01
CA LEU A 213 -25.82 3.36 -21.75
C LEU A 213 -25.84 2.02 -22.50
N LYS A 214 -25.35 2.00 -23.75
CA LYS A 214 -25.16 0.75 -24.51
C LYS A 214 -24.16 -0.17 -23.83
N ALA A 215 -23.07 0.35 -23.29
CA ALA A 215 -22.06 -0.43 -22.56
C ALA A 215 -22.62 -1.02 -21.25
N ILE A 216 -23.38 -0.24 -20.48
CA ILE A 216 -24.06 -0.71 -19.26
C ILE A 216 -25.04 -1.84 -19.61
N ASN A 217 -25.83 -1.66 -20.68
CA ASN A 217 -26.79 -2.66 -21.14
C ASN A 217 -26.12 -3.94 -21.66
N ARG A 218 -25.09 -3.84 -22.53
CA ARG A 218 -24.43 -5.02 -23.11
C ARG A 218 -23.73 -5.89 -22.06
N ASN A 219 -23.31 -5.29 -20.95
CA ASN A 219 -22.76 -6.03 -19.80
C ASN A 219 -23.83 -6.52 -18.83
N GLY A 220 -25.12 -6.19 -19.02
CA GLY A 220 -26.21 -6.62 -18.14
C GLY A 220 -26.16 -5.97 -16.76
N LEU A 221 -25.71 -4.72 -16.66
CA LEU A 221 -25.60 -3.98 -15.41
C LEU A 221 -26.85 -3.14 -15.15
N THR A 222 -27.27 -3.04 -13.89
CA THR A 222 -28.35 -2.12 -13.52
C THR A 222 -27.80 -0.70 -13.48
N LEU A 223 -28.42 0.21 -14.23
CA LEU A 223 -28.05 1.63 -14.18
C LEU A 223 -28.53 2.27 -12.87
N LEU A 224 -27.62 2.90 -12.14
CA LEU A 224 -27.94 3.74 -10.98
C LEU A 224 -28.53 5.07 -11.46
N LYS A 225 -29.81 5.29 -11.19
CA LYS A 225 -30.60 6.41 -11.72
C LYS A 225 -30.88 7.46 -10.66
N SER A 226 -29.92 8.35 -10.45
CA SER A 226 -30.06 9.49 -9.53
C SER A 226 -30.33 10.81 -10.26
N LYS A 227 -31.20 11.68 -9.72
CA LYS A 227 -31.39 13.06 -10.20
C LYS A 227 -30.45 14.05 -9.50
N THR A 228 -30.13 13.80 -8.24
CA THR A 228 -29.28 14.66 -7.39
C THR A 228 -28.09 13.89 -6.84
N LEU A 229 -27.04 14.61 -6.43
CA LEU A 229 -25.87 14.03 -5.77
C LEU A 229 -26.27 13.25 -4.51
N LYS A 230 -27.14 13.84 -3.66
CA LYS A 230 -27.63 13.18 -2.44
C LYS A 230 -28.34 11.87 -2.76
N GLN A 231 -29.24 11.87 -3.75
CA GLN A 231 -29.95 10.66 -4.18
C GLN A 231 -28.97 9.59 -4.67
N ASN A 232 -27.91 9.97 -5.40
CA ASN A 232 -26.89 9.02 -5.85
C ASN A 232 -26.18 8.36 -4.66
N ILE A 233 -25.77 9.16 -3.68
CA ILE A 233 -25.12 8.65 -2.47
C ILE A 233 -26.11 7.75 -1.69
N ASP A 234 -27.36 8.17 -1.51
CA ASP A 234 -28.41 7.38 -0.84
C ASP A 234 -28.60 6.01 -1.52
N GLU A 235 -28.71 5.98 -2.86
CA GLU A 235 -28.86 4.74 -3.64
C GLU A 235 -27.64 3.82 -3.53
N ARG A 236 -26.42 4.38 -3.56
CA ARG A 236 -25.18 3.59 -3.38
C ARG A 236 -25.10 2.97 -1.99
N MET A 237 -25.39 3.75 -0.95
CA MET A 237 -25.42 3.24 0.42
C MET A 237 -26.45 2.12 0.56
N ALA A 238 -27.64 2.28 -0.02
CA ALA A 238 -28.67 1.23 -0.01
C ALA A 238 -28.23 -0.05 -0.76
N VAL A 239 -27.41 0.06 -1.82
CA VAL A 239 -26.82 -1.10 -2.49
C VAL A 239 -25.79 -1.79 -1.59
N TYR A 240 -24.85 -1.05 -1.01
CA TYR A 240 -23.78 -1.62 -0.19
C TYR A 240 -24.29 -2.29 1.09
N PHE A 241 -25.32 -1.74 1.73
CA PHE A 241 -25.88 -2.25 2.98
C PHE A 241 -27.04 -3.23 2.78
N ARG A 242 -27.36 -3.59 1.53
CA ARG A 242 -28.55 -4.42 1.22
C ARG A 242 -28.49 -5.81 1.84
N LYS A 243 -27.34 -6.47 1.74
CA LYS A 243 -27.15 -7.85 2.22
C LYS A 243 -26.73 -7.86 3.70
N SER A 244 -25.70 -7.09 4.01
CA SER A 244 -25.10 -6.98 5.33
C SER A 244 -24.26 -5.71 5.41
N ALA A 245 -23.95 -5.24 6.62
CA ALA A 245 -23.03 -4.12 6.81
C ALA A 245 -21.61 -4.51 6.37
N PRO A 246 -20.96 -3.77 5.46
CA PRO A 246 -19.59 -4.04 5.04
C PRO A 246 -18.57 -3.82 6.17
N LYS A 247 -17.46 -4.57 6.16
CA LYS A 247 -16.35 -4.38 7.10
C LYS A 247 -15.36 -3.30 6.69
N VAL A 248 -15.30 -3.01 5.40
CA VAL A 248 -14.44 -1.96 4.83
C VAL A 248 -15.06 -1.46 3.54
N PHE A 249 -14.81 -0.18 3.23
CA PHE A 249 -15.14 0.40 1.94
C PHE A 249 -13.87 0.73 1.15
N ILE A 250 -13.78 0.23 -0.08
CA ILE A 250 -12.68 0.53 -1.00
C ILE A 250 -13.18 1.53 -2.06
N ASN A 251 -12.54 2.68 -2.15
CA ASN A 251 -12.82 3.67 -3.20
C ASN A 251 -11.63 3.79 -4.16
N VAL A 252 -11.86 3.54 -5.45
CA VAL A 252 -10.87 3.78 -6.51
C VAL A 252 -11.16 5.08 -7.24
N GLY A 253 -10.18 5.98 -7.27
CA GLY A 253 -10.29 7.28 -7.93
C GLY A 253 -10.99 8.34 -7.08
N GLY A 254 -11.35 9.46 -7.70
CA GLY A 254 -11.76 10.67 -7.00
C GLY A 254 -13.10 11.25 -7.44
N GLY A 255 -14.07 10.43 -7.84
CA GLY A 255 -15.40 10.92 -8.23
C GLY A 255 -16.07 11.72 -7.10
N ILE A 256 -16.84 12.75 -7.45
CA ILE A 256 -17.50 13.64 -6.47
C ILE A 256 -18.43 12.86 -5.53
N VAL A 257 -19.13 11.85 -6.04
CA VAL A 257 -20.03 11.00 -5.25
C VAL A 257 -19.28 10.29 -4.12
N SER A 258 -18.12 9.69 -4.44
CA SER A 258 -17.36 8.91 -3.47
C SER A 258 -16.51 9.78 -2.55
N ALA A 259 -15.72 10.70 -3.14
CA ALA A 259 -14.71 11.49 -2.43
C ALA A 259 -15.19 12.89 -1.98
N GLY A 260 -16.39 13.32 -2.39
CA GLY A 260 -16.92 14.65 -2.08
C GLY A 260 -16.36 15.76 -2.99
N ILE A 261 -16.66 17.00 -2.59
CA ILE A 261 -16.25 18.23 -3.30
C ILE A 261 -15.00 18.86 -2.67
N ARG A 262 -14.42 19.86 -3.35
CA ARG A 262 -13.34 20.67 -2.78
C ARG A 262 -13.88 21.55 -1.63
N PRO A 263 -13.08 21.83 -0.58
CA PRO A 263 -11.70 21.41 -0.39
C PRO A 263 -11.53 19.98 0.15
N PHE A 264 -12.59 19.37 0.71
CA PHE A 264 -12.56 18.06 1.37
C PHE A 264 -11.86 16.97 0.55
N LYS A 265 -12.21 16.81 -0.72
CA LYS A 265 -11.58 15.84 -1.63
C LYS A 265 -10.06 15.95 -1.72
N VAL A 266 -9.51 17.16 -1.60
CA VAL A 266 -8.06 17.41 -1.70
C VAL A 266 -7.34 17.05 -0.40
N LEU A 267 -8.05 17.16 0.72
CA LEU A 267 -7.52 16.88 2.05
C LEU A 267 -7.61 15.39 2.42
N LEU A 268 -8.42 14.61 1.69
CA LEU A 268 -8.47 13.16 1.85
C LEU A 268 -7.12 12.53 1.52
N LYS A 269 -6.50 11.95 2.55
CA LYS A 269 -5.27 11.18 2.40
C LYS A 269 -5.57 9.87 1.68
N PRO A 270 -4.74 9.44 0.71
CA PRO A 270 -4.89 8.12 0.14
C PRO A 270 -4.36 7.05 1.10
N GLY A 271 -4.81 5.80 0.94
CA GLY A 271 -4.50 4.69 1.83
C GLY A 271 -5.66 4.35 2.77
N LEU A 272 -5.35 3.75 3.93
CA LEU A 272 -6.34 3.37 4.94
C LEU A 272 -6.73 4.59 5.80
N LEU A 273 -8.02 4.88 5.85
CA LEU A 273 -8.65 5.79 6.79
C LEU A 273 -9.33 4.95 7.88
N PRO A 274 -8.88 5.07 9.15
CA PRO A 274 -9.41 4.26 10.24
C PRO A 274 -10.84 4.70 10.64
N PRO A 275 -11.58 3.88 11.41
CA PRO A 275 -12.95 4.18 11.85
C PRO A 275 -13.13 5.50 12.61
N ASP A 276 -12.07 5.99 13.25
CA ASP A 276 -12.02 7.21 14.03
C ASP A 276 -11.54 8.43 13.21
N HIS A 277 -11.30 8.26 11.90
CA HIS A 277 -10.93 9.36 11.02
C HIS A 277 -11.93 10.51 11.12
N PRO A 278 -11.47 11.78 11.21
CA PRO A 278 -12.35 12.93 11.33
C PRO A 278 -13.36 13.04 10.18
N VAL A 279 -14.62 13.18 10.54
CA VAL A 279 -15.75 13.34 9.61
C VAL A 279 -16.09 14.83 9.51
N ASP A 280 -16.19 15.36 8.29
CA ASP A 280 -16.73 16.70 8.07
C ASP A 280 -18.26 16.61 7.97
N ALA A 281 -18.99 17.12 8.96
CA ALA A 281 -20.44 17.08 8.98
C ALA A 281 -21.11 17.84 7.82
N LYS A 282 -20.41 18.79 7.20
CA LYS A 282 -20.94 19.64 6.11
C LYS A 282 -20.83 19.02 4.73
N VAL A 283 -20.04 17.96 4.59
CA VAL A 283 -19.79 17.29 3.31
C VAL A 283 -20.54 15.97 3.29
N ASP A 284 -21.30 15.72 2.21
CA ASP A 284 -21.92 14.42 1.98
C ASP A 284 -21.19 13.69 0.84
N SER A 285 -20.73 12.47 1.12
CA SER A 285 -20.04 11.59 0.18
C SER A 285 -20.10 10.15 0.69
N VAL A 286 -19.88 9.17 -0.18
CA VAL A 286 -19.86 7.75 0.24
C VAL A 286 -18.78 7.53 1.29
N ILE A 287 -17.55 8.06 1.09
CA ILE A 287 -16.47 7.96 2.09
C ILE A 287 -16.93 8.51 3.44
N ASN A 288 -17.49 9.72 3.45
CA ASN A 288 -17.87 10.36 4.71
C ASN A 288 -18.99 9.60 5.43
N ARG A 289 -19.91 8.96 4.69
CA ARG A 289 -20.95 8.13 5.30
C ARG A 289 -20.39 6.83 5.89
N PHE A 290 -19.48 6.14 5.22
CA PHE A 290 -18.80 4.97 5.80
C PHE A 290 -18.03 5.32 7.09
N LEU A 291 -17.33 6.46 7.11
CA LEU A 291 -16.64 6.93 8.32
C LEU A 291 -17.61 7.30 9.46
N LYS A 292 -18.81 7.84 9.14
CA LYS A 292 -19.87 8.07 10.14
C LYS A 292 -20.37 6.76 10.77
N GLU A 293 -20.48 5.70 9.97
CA GLU A 293 -20.83 4.35 10.42
C GLU A 293 -19.67 3.61 11.13
N LYS A 294 -18.52 4.27 11.35
CA LYS A 294 -17.32 3.67 11.96
C LYS A 294 -16.79 2.47 11.17
N ILE A 295 -16.94 2.52 9.85
CA ILE A 295 -16.37 1.52 8.94
C ILE A 295 -15.12 2.13 8.29
N PRO A 296 -13.96 1.43 8.33
CA PRO A 296 -12.74 1.92 7.72
C PRO A 296 -12.87 2.05 6.20
N VAL A 297 -12.11 2.99 5.63
CA VAL A 297 -12.12 3.28 4.20
C VAL A 297 -10.71 3.14 3.62
N ILE A 298 -10.55 2.32 2.58
CA ILE A 298 -9.34 2.31 1.76
C ILE A 298 -9.57 3.24 0.57
N HIS A 299 -8.94 4.41 0.61
CA HIS A 299 -9.03 5.40 -0.46
C HIS A 299 -7.83 5.30 -1.40
N LEU A 300 -8.05 4.71 -2.57
CA LEU A 300 -7.07 4.68 -3.68
C LEU A 300 -7.22 5.94 -4.53
N GLY A 301 -6.94 7.08 -3.88
CA GLY A 301 -6.76 8.39 -4.51
C GLY A 301 -5.28 8.71 -4.73
N ASN A 302 -4.99 9.77 -5.47
CA ASN A 302 -3.64 10.34 -5.66
C ASN A 302 -2.52 9.28 -5.82
N ILE A 303 -2.54 8.56 -6.94
CA ILE A 303 -1.76 7.33 -7.13
C ILE A 303 -0.25 7.56 -7.02
N ARG A 304 0.23 8.72 -7.46
CA ARG A 304 1.64 9.12 -7.31
C ARG A 304 2.06 9.18 -5.84
N GLN A 305 1.23 9.76 -4.98
CA GLN A 305 1.51 9.83 -3.55
C GLN A 305 1.55 8.45 -2.91
N LEU A 306 0.64 7.53 -3.29
CA LEU A 306 0.69 6.14 -2.84
C LEU A 306 1.97 5.45 -3.32
N ALA A 307 2.30 5.56 -4.60
CA ALA A 307 3.49 4.95 -5.16
C ALA A 307 4.76 5.45 -4.48
N THR A 308 4.92 6.76 -4.31
CA THR A 308 6.06 7.33 -3.57
C THR A 308 6.11 6.85 -2.13
N HIS A 309 4.99 6.80 -1.42
CA HIS A 309 4.95 6.39 -0.01
C HIS A 309 5.35 4.92 0.18
N TYR A 310 4.94 4.04 -0.73
CA TYR A 310 5.23 2.59 -0.66
C TYR A 310 6.42 2.14 -1.52
N GLY A 311 7.18 3.10 -2.09
CA GLY A 311 8.39 2.80 -2.86
C GLY A 311 8.14 2.11 -4.20
N PHE A 312 6.99 2.35 -4.83
CA PHE A 312 6.69 1.89 -6.19
C PHE A 312 7.21 2.88 -7.25
N PRO A 313 7.61 2.39 -8.44
CA PRO A 313 8.06 3.26 -9.53
C PRO A 313 6.93 4.18 -10.01
N ILE A 314 7.29 5.43 -10.31
CA ILE A 314 6.38 6.40 -10.92
C ILE A 314 6.48 6.25 -12.44
N ALA A 315 5.32 6.13 -13.09
CA ALA A 315 5.19 5.95 -14.54
C ALA A 315 6.22 4.96 -15.14
N PRO A 316 6.18 3.68 -14.71
CA PRO A 316 7.14 2.69 -15.16
C PRO A 316 7.05 2.48 -16.69
N THR A 317 8.21 2.30 -17.33
CA THR A 317 8.32 2.01 -18.76
C THR A 317 8.24 0.53 -19.10
N SER A 318 8.18 -0.34 -18.09
CA SER A 318 7.95 -1.78 -18.19
C SER A 318 7.15 -2.21 -16.97
N ILE A 319 6.29 -3.22 -17.08
CA ILE A 319 5.50 -3.70 -15.94
C ILE A 319 6.46 -4.08 -14.78
N PRO A 320 6.33 -3.47 -13.58
CA PRO A 320 7.18 -3.79 -12.44
C PRO A 320 7.07 -5.26 -12.02
N LYS A 321 8.17 -5.86 -11.54
CA LYS A 321 8.17 -7.27 -11.17
C LYS A 321 7.37 -7.48 -9.89
N VAL A 322 6.71 -8.62 -9.78
CA VAL A 322 5.98 -8.98 -8.56
C VAL A 322 6.96 -9.11 -7.39
N GLY A 323 6.59 -8.51 -6.26
CA GLY A 323 7.40 -8.50 -5.04
C GLY A 323 8.28 -7.27 -4.86
N GLU A 324 8.18 -6.28 -5.77
CA GLU A 324 8.88 -5.00 -5.66
C GLU A 324 8.11 -4.00 -4.78
N GLY A 325 8.83 -3.28 -3.91
CA GLY A 325 8.30 -2.23 -3.03
C GLY A 325 8.41 -2.56 -1.54
N SER A 326 8.27 -1.55 -0.68
CA SER A 326 8.56 -1.64 0.76
C SER A 326 7.58 -2.50 1.57
N ILE A 327 6.49 -2.93 0.92
CA ILE A 327 5.44 -3.77 1.52
C ILE A 327 5.78 -5.27 1.55
N TYR A 328 6.81 -5.69 0.82
CA TYR A 328 7.22 -7.10 0.70
C TYR A 328 8.40 -7.43 1.61
N LEU A 329 9.49 -6.69 1.46
CA LEU A 329 10.74 -6.89 2.18
C LEU A 329 11.08 -5.61 2.93
N GLN A 330 11.50 -5.76 4.18
CA GLN A 330 12.08 -4.67 4.95
C GLN A 330 13.50 -5.04 5.35
N THR A 331 14.42 -4.11 5.15
CA THR A 331 15.79 -4.24 5.65
C THR A 331 15.76 -4.04 7.17
N GLU A 332 15.90 -5.12 7.92
CA GLU A 332 15.86 -5.17 9.38
C GLU A 332 17.26 -5.47 9.95
N TYR A 333 17.49 -5.10 11.22
CA TYR A 333 18.70 -5.50 11.90
C TYR A 333 18.71 -7.01 12.11
N ASN A 334 19.86 -7.64 11.88
CA ASN A 334 20.01 -9.06 12.15
C ASN A 334 19.95 -9.30 13.68
N PRO A 335 18.89 -9.95 14.22
CA PRO A 335 18.72 -10.09 15.65
C PRO A 335 19.81 -10.94 16.30
N TRP A 336 20.38 -11.88 15.55
CA TRP A 336 21.50 -12.71 16.01
C TRP A 336 22.80 -11.92 16.10
N LEU A 337 23.07 -11.06 15.11
CA LEU A 337 24.23 -10.18 15.14
C LEU A 337 24.10 -9.15 16.26
N ALA A 338 22.94 -8.49 16.38
CA ALA A 338 22.66 -7.53 17.44
C ALA A 338 22.74 -8.18 18.83
N GLY A 339 22.13 -9.36 18.99
CA GLY A 339 22.20 -10.15 20.23
C GLY A 339 23.61 -10.61 20.57
N GLY A 340 24.40 -11.04 19.58
CA GLY A 340 25.79 -11.44 19.74
C GLY A 340 26.70 -10.28 20.17
N VAL A 341 26.54 -9.10 19.57
CA VAL A 341 27.25 -7.88 19.97
C VAL A 341 26.89 -7.50 21.41
N LEU A 342 25.59 -7.48 21.74
CA LEU A 342 25.12 -7.16 23.09
C LEU A 342 25.67 -8.14 24.13
N LEU A 343 25.62 -9.44 23.84
CA LEU A 343 26.16 -10.47 24.72
C LEU A 343 27.68 -10.29 24.91
N GLY A 344 28.42 -10.01 23.83
CA GLY A 344 29.85 -9.72 23.89
C GLY A 344 30.16 -8.51 24.78
N ILE A 345 29.34 -7.45 24.72
CA ILE A 345 29.47 -6.28 25.59
C ILE A 345 29.23 -6.66 27.05
N VAL A 346 28.14 -7.36 27.36
CA VAL A 346 27.76 -7.73 28.73
C VAL A 346 28.80 -8.69 29.34
N VAL A 347 29.22 -9.71 28.60
CA VAL A 347 30.25 -10.66 29.05
C VAL A 347 31.58 -9.95 29.23
N GLY A 348 31.97 -9.09 28.29
CA GLY A 348 33.19 -8.27 28.41
C GLY A 348 33.18 -7.43 29.68
N LEU A 349 32.11 -6.68 29.93
CA LEU A 349 31.96 -5.88 31.15
C LEU A 349 31.97 -6.74 32.43
N TYR A 350 31.29 -7.88 32.42
CA TYR A 350 31.26 -8.80 33.56
C TYR A 350 32.66 -9.35 33.86
N VAL A 351 33.36 -9.82 32.83
CA VAL A 351 34.73 -10.31 32.95
C VAL A 351 35.63 -9.18 33.45
N PHE A 352 35.58 -7.98 32.87
CA PHE A 352 36.41 -6.86 33.35
C PHE A 352 36.07 -6.43 34.78
N SER A 353 34.81 -6.51 35.21
CA SER A 353 34.41 -6.20 36.58
C SER A 353 34.84 -7.27 37.60
N ARG A 354 35.00 -8.53 37.18
CA ARG A 354 35.37 -9.65 38.05
C ARG A 354 36.86 -10.01 38.00
N SER A 355 37.54 -9.64 36.91
CA SER A 355 38.92 -10.00 36.68
C SER A 355 39.85 -8.93 37.27
N ASP A 356 40.78 -9.34 38.13
CA ASP A 356 41.92 -8.52 38.56
C ASP A 356 42.94 -8.25 37.41
N TRP A 357 42.49 -8.32 36.16
CA TRP A 357 43.31 -8.11 34.95
C TRP A 357 43.89 -6.71 34.87
N GLY A 358 43.18 -5.71 35.41
CA GLY A 358 43.71 -4.36 35.56
C GLY A 358 45.01 -4.29 36.35
N PHE A 359 45.08 -5.06 37.43
CA PHE A 359 46.24 -5.13 38.31
C PHE A 359 47.43 -5.86 37.65
N ARG A 360 47.16 -6.92 36.87
CA ARG A 360 48.20 -7.70 36.18
C ARG A 360 48.87 -6.93 35.04
N ILE A 361 48.11 -6.11 34.31
CA ILE A 361 48.66 -5.30 33.21
C ILE A 361 49.40 -4.06 33.75
N LEU A 362 48.90 -3.43 34.83
CA LEU A 362 49.61 -2.32 35.49
C LEU A 362 50.94 -2.74 36.13
N GLN A 363 51.04 -3.95 36.71
CA GLN A 363 52.31 -4.47 37.22
C GLN A 363 53.30 -4.86 36.13
N ALA A 364 52.83 -5.28 34.95
CA ALA A 364 53.72 -5.56 33.81
C ALA A 364 54.36 -4.28 33.23
N SER A 365 53.74 -3.11 33.46
CA SER A 365 54.26 -1.80 33.02
C SER A 365 55.13 -1.08 34.06
N SER A 366 55.10 -1.45 35.35
CA SER A 366 55.97 -0.82 36.36
C SER A 366 57.33 -1.50 36.41
N LYS A 367 58.21 -1.15 35.47
CA LYS A 367 59.63 -1.45 35.59
C LYS A 367 60.24 -0.47 36.62
N ARG A 368 60.55 -0.99 37.82
CA ARG A 368 61.46 -0.46 38.87
C ARG A 368 61.59 1.07 39.00
N GLU A 369 60.93 1.65 40.00
CA GLU A 369 61.56 2.71 40.80
C GLU A 369 61.85 2.13 42.19
N GLU A 370 63.11 2.23 42.62
CA GLU A 370 63.60 1.78 43.91
C GLU A 370 62.96 2.60 45.03
N ILE A 371 62.13 1.96 45.85
CA ILE A 371 61.64 2.54 47.10
C ILE A 371 62.73 2.30 48.14
N GLY A 372 63.34 3.38 48.63
CA GLY A 372 64.32 3.37 49.73
C GLY A 372 63.74 2.78 51.02
N PRO A 373 64.60 2.43 52.00
CA PRO A 373 64.18 1.66 53.17
C PRO A 373 63.16 2.42 54.03
N PRO A 374 62.27 1.70 54.74
CA PRO A 374 61.11 2.28 55.41
C PRO A 374 61.49 3.11 56.63
N GLU A 375 60.98 4.33 56.73
CA GLU A 375 61.00 5.11 57.98
C GLU A 375 59.86 4.67 58.91
N PRO A 376 60.12 4.58 60.23
CA PRO A 376 59.08 4.30 61.21
C PRO A 376 58.26 5.56 61.52
N MET A 377 56.93 5.43 61.58
CA MET A 377 56.04 6.46 62.11
C MET A 377 55.68 6.18 63.57
N VAL A 378 55.75 7.23 64.38
CA VAL A 378 55.00 7.39 65.64
C VAL A 378 53.53 7.62 65.32
#